data_AF-A0A291TL82-F1
#
_entry.id   AF-A0A291TL82-F1
#
_cell.length_a   1.000
_cell.length_b   1.000
_cell.length_c   1.000
_cell.angle_alpha   90.00
_cell.angle_beta   90.00
_cell.angle_gamma   90.00
#
_symmetry.space_group_name_H-M   'P 1'
#
loop_
_entity.id
_entity.type
_entity.pdbx_description
1 polymer ?
#
loop_
_entity_poly.entity_id
_entity_poly.type
_entity_poly.pdbx_seq_one_letter_code
_entity_poly.pdbx_strand_id
1 'polypeptide(L)'
;MSVIDPALREADVQTRQRQLLGLGTLLLQQAQAGQWDAVRLTDSRFAQFVSQVSQNTELWTALRPAIERVQVQYQQAFQLCEQETAIRKQEWQQLSAIREGLTAYGEVQEWD
;
A
#
# COMPACT_ATOMS: atom_id res chain seq x y z
N MET A 1 13.92 38.98 3.78
CA MET A 1 12.79 38.13 3.34
C MET A 1 13.24 37.44 2.07
N SER A 2 13.47 36.12 2.10
CA SER A 2 13.95 35.40 0.92
C SER A 2 12.76 35.18 -0.03
N VAL A 3 12.71 35.98 -1.09
CA VAL A 3 11.73 35.81 -2.16
C VAL A 3 12.18 34.61 -2.97
N ILE A 4 11.71 33.41 -2.61
CA ILE A 4 11.99 32.21 -3.40
C ILE A 4 11.48 32.47 -4.82
N ASP A 5 12.37 32.32 -5.80
CA ASP A 5 12.10 32.49 -7.22
C ASP A 5 10.85 31.66 -7.61
N PRO A 6 9.83 32.26 -8.24
CA PRO A 6 8.65 31.53 -8.70
C PRO A 6 8.98 30.33 -9.58
N ALA A 7 10.05 30.37 -10.38
CA ALA A 7 10.47 29.24 -11.20
C ALA A 7 10.96 28.04 -10.37
N LEU A 8 11.63 28.31 -9.24
CA LEU A 8 12.07 27.26 -8.31
C LEU A 8 10.86 26.61 -7.61
N ARG A 9 9.84 27.39 -7.24
CA ARG A 9 8.61 26.85 -6.64
C ARG A 9 7.84 25.96 -7.62
N GLU A 10 7.77 26.36 -8.89
CA GLU A 10 7.09 25.55 -9.91
C GLU A 10 7.82 24.23 -10.15
N ALA A 11 9.16 24.26 -10.25
CA ALA A 11 9.98 23.06 -10.38
C ALA A 11 9.82 22.10 -9.17
N ASP A 12 9.71 22.65 -7.96
CA ASP A 12 9.44 21.88 -6.75
C ASP A 12 8.06 21.20 -6.80
N VAL A 13 7.01 21.95 -7.16
CA VAL A 13 5.65 21.39 -7.31
C VAL A 13 5.63 20.25 -8.33
N GLN A 14 6.23 20.46 -9.51
CA GLN A 14 6.28 19.43 -10.56
C GLN A 14 7.06 18.19 -10.11
N THR A 15 8.13 18.36 -9.33
CA THR A 15 8.92 17.24 -8.81
C THR A 15 8.13 16.44 -7.80
N ARG A 16 7.46 17.11 -6.85
CA ARG A 16 6.62 16.45 -5.84
C ARG A 16 5.40 15.77 -6.47
N GLN A 17 4.81 16.37 -7.50
CA GLN A 17 3.73 15.77 -8.27
C GLN A 17 4.17 14.46 -8.93
N ARG A 18 5.32 14.47 -9.63
CA ARG A 18 5.87 13.26 -10.26
C ARG A 18 6.17 12.16 -9.24
N GLN A 19 6.73 12.53 -8.09
CA GLN A 19 7.01 11.59 -7.01
C GLN A 19 5.72 10.97 -6.45
N LEU A 20 4.69 11.78 -6.17
CA LEU A 20 3.41 11.31 -5.64
C LEU A 20 2.72 10.33 -6.62
N LEU A 21 2.61 10.73 -7.90
CA LEU A 21 2.01 9.90 -8.95
C LEU A 21 2.81 8.61 -9.18
N GLY A 22 4.15 8.71 -9.15
CA GLY A 22 5.03 7.55 -9.28
C GLY A 22 4.84 6.54 -8.16
N LEU A 23 4.73 7.01 -6.91
CA LEU A 23 4.49 6.13 -5.76
C LEU A 23 3.11 5.47 -5.84
N GLY A 24 2.04 6.21 -6.18
CA GLY A 24 0.70 5.65 -6.33
C GLY A 24 0.63 4.59 -7.43
N THR A 25 1.29 4.85 -8.56
CA THR A 25 1.36 3.90 -9.69
C THR A 25 2.15 2.65 -9.33
N LEU A 26 3.31 2.81 -8.68
CA LEU A 26 4.14 1.70 -8.24
C LEU A 26 3.41 0.80 -7.24
N LEU A 27 2.71 1.41 -6.27
CA LEU A 27 1.95 0.70 -5.25
C LEU A 27 0.84 -0.16 -5.87
N LEU A 28 0.09 0.40 -6.83
CA LEU A 28 -0.92 -0.36 -7.57
C LEU A 28 -0.32 -1.49 -8.41
N GLN A 29 0.77 -1.23 -9.14
CA GLN A 29 1.43 -2.27 -9.95
C GLN A 29 1.95 -3.43 -9.12
N GLN A 30 2.56 -3.14 -7.97
CA GLN A 30 3.05 -4.16 -7.04
C GLN A 30 1.90 -4.99 -6.46
N ALA A 31 0.78 -4.35 -6.12
CA ALA A 31 -0.41 -5.04 -5.63
C ALA A 31 -1.01 -5.95 -6.71
N GLN A 32 -1.11 -5.47 -7.96
CA GLN A 32 -1.56 -6.28 -9.11
C GLN A 32 -0.63 -7.47 -9.39
N ALA A 33 0.66 -7.32 -9.14
CA ALA A 33 1.66 -8.37 -9.30
C ALA A 33 1.78 -9.32 -8.09
N GLY A 34 1.00 -9.12 -7.03
CA GLY A 34 1.07 -9.93 -5.81
C GLY A 34 2.37 -9.77 -5.01
N GLN A 35 3.10 -8.66 -5.20
CA GLN A 35 4.39 -8.41 -4.56
C GLN A 35 4.20 -7.77 -3.18
N TRP A 36 3.58 -8.49 -2.25
CA TRP A 36 3.07 -7.94 -0.98
C TRP A 36 4.13 -7.29 -0.08
N ASP A 37 5.33 -7.86 -0.03
CA ASP A 37 6.45 -7.24 0.69
C ASP A 37 6.86 -5.90 0.07
N ALA A 38 6.85 -5.82 -1.26
CA ALA A 38 7.15 -4.57 -1.97
C ALA A 38 6.03 -3.54 -1.75
N VAL A 39 4.76 -3.97 -1.75
CA VAL A 39 3.61 -3.12 -1.41
C VAL A 39 3.79 -2.50 -0.03
N ARG A 40 4.13 -3.30 0.99
CA ARG A 40 4.36 -2.81 2.36
C ARG A 40 5.46 -1.75 2.44
N LEU A 41 6.57 -1.96 1.73
CA LEU A 41 7.68 -1.01 1.70
C LEU A 41 7.31 0.28 0.96
N THR A 42 6.59 0.17 -0.16
CA THR A 42 6.14 1.33 -0.94
C THR A 42 5.09 2.13 -0.18
N ASP A 43 4.15 1.48 0.50
CA ASP A 43 3.14 2.12 1.35
C ASP A 43 3.79 2.93 2.48
N SER A 44 4.81 2.37 3.13
CA SER A 44 5.58 3.09 4.16
C SER A 44 6.25 4.36 3.59
N ARG A 45 6.84 4.28 2.39
CA ARG A 45 7.44 5.44 1.70
C ARG A 45 6.39 6.46 1.29
N PHE A 46 5.23 5.98 0.83
CA PHE A 46 4.09 6.81 0.47
C PHE A 46 3.59 7.62 1.67
N ALA A 47 3.36 6.97 2.82
CA ALA A 47 2.93 7.61 4.05
C ALA A 47 3.94 8.67 4.52
N GLN A 48 5.24 8.36 4.47
CA GLN A 48 6.30 9.33 4.81
C GLN A 48 6.28 10.54 3.87
N PHE A 49 6.15 10.31 2.56
CA PHE A 49 6.07 11.39 1.58
C PHE A 49 4.86 12.31 1.85
N VAL A 50 3.68 11.73 2.04
CA VAL A 50 2.44 12.48 2.32
C VAL A 50 2.57 13.26 3.64
N SER A 51 3.11 12.64 4.69
CA SER A 51 3.32 13.29 5.98
C SER A 51 4.27 14.49 5.89
N GLN A 52 5.32 14.40 5.08
CA GLN A 52 6.25 15.52 4.88
C GLN A 52 5.64 16.64 4.04
N VAL A 53 5.00 16.30 2.93
CA VAL A 53 4.49 17.30 1.97
C VAL A 53 3.26 18.02 2.51
N SER A 54 2.41 17.34 3.27
CA SER A 54 1.19 17.94 3.85
C SER A 54 1.48 19.03 4.90
N GLN A 55 2.70 19.10 5.46
CA GLN A 55 3.11 20.16 6.38
C GLN A 55 3.19 21.54 5.71
N ASN A 56 3.36 21.58 4.38
CA ASN A 56 3.32 22.82 3.61
C ASN A 56 1.95 22.94 2.92
N THR A 57 1.06 23.77 3.47
CA THR A 57 -0.32 23.93 2.98
C THR A 57 -0.40 24.42 1.54
N GLU A 58 0.48 25.34 1.12
CA GLU A 58 0.49 25.86 -0.24
C GLU A 58 0.86 24.77 -1.25
N LEU A 59 1.94 24.02 -0.96
CA LEU A 59 2.37 22.90 -1.77
C LEU A 59 1.32 21.77 -1.80
N TRP A 60 0.75 21.42 -0.64
CA TRP A 60 -0.30 20.40 -0.55
C TRP A 60 -1.53 20.77 -1.39
N THR A 61 -1.92 22.04 -1.36
CA THR A 61 -3.03 22.55 -2.17
C THR A 61 -2.71 22.51 -3.66
N ALA A 62 -1.49 22.89 -4.05
CA ALA A 62 -1.04 22.83 -5.44
C ALA A 62 -1.02 21.39 -6.00
N LEU A 63 -0.78 20.40 -5.14
CA LEU A 63 -0.74 18.99 -5.50
C LEU A 63 -2.11 18.30 -5.55
N ARG A 64 -3.21 19.00 -5.23
CA ARG A 64 -4.55 18.42 -5.13
C ARG A 64 -4.97 17.56 -6.34
N PRO A 65 -4.75 17.96 -7.60
CA PRO A 65 -5.10 17.12 -8.75
C PRO A 65 -4.33 15.79 -8.78
N ALA A 66 -3.07 15.78 -8.32
CA ALA A 66 -2.27 14.57 -8.23
C ALA A 66 -2.71 13.66 -7.08
N ILE A 67 -3.08 14.26 -5.94
CA ILE A 67 -3.61 13.57 -4.76
C ILE A 67 -4.89 12.81 -5.14
N GLU A 68 -5.83 13.45 -5.83
CA GLU A 68 -7.09 12.82 -6.26
C GLU A 68 -6.85 11.58 -7.13
N ARG A 69 -5.93 11.66 -8.09
CA ARG A 69 -5.59 10.51 -8.95
C ARG A 69 -4.95 9.37 -8.16
N VAL A 70 -4.06 9.70 -7.23
CA VAL A 70 -3.37 8.73 -6.39
C VAL A 70 -4.29 8.09 -5.37
N GLN A 71 -5.31 8.80 -4.86
CA GLN A 71 -6.32 8.21 -3.99
C GLN A 71 -7.06 7.06 -4.67
N VAL A 72 -7.41 7.20 -5.95
CA VAL A 72 -8.03 6.12 -6.74
C VAL A 72 -7.08 4.92 -6.86
N GLN A 73 -5.81 5.16 -7.20
CA GLN A 73 -4.81 4.09 -7.30
C GLN A 73 -4.60 3.37 -5.96
N TYR A 74 -4.54 4.13 -4.87
CA TYR A 74 -4.38 3.61 -3.52
C TYR A 74 -5.57 2.75 -3.09
N GLN A 75 -6.79 3.21 -3.33
CA GLN A 75 -8.01 2.43 -3.05
C GLN A 75 -8.03 1.11 -3.81
N GLN A 76 -7.64 1.11 -5.09
CA GLN A 76 -7.56 -0.11 -5.90
C GLN A 76 -6.52 -1.08 -5.33
N ALA A 77 -5.34 -0.60 -4.97
CA ALA A 77 -4.30 -1.44 -4.36
C ALA A 77 -4.72 -1.98 -2.99
N PHE A 78 -5.41 -1.17 -2.19
CA PHE A 78 -5.95 -1.57 -0.90
C PHE A 78 -6.96 -2.71 -1.05
N GLN A 79 -7.88 -2.62 -2.02
CA GLN A 79 -8.84 -3.69 -2.31
C GLN A 79 -8.13 -5.00 -2.69
N LEU A 80 -7.05 -4.95 -3.46
CA LEU A 80 -6.25 -6.15 -3.78
C LEU A 80 -5.61 -6.76 -2.53
N CYS A 81 -5.13 -5.92 -1.61
CA CYS A 81 -4.58 -6.40 -0.32
C CYS A 81 -5.67 -7.04 0.56
N GLU A 82 -6.88 -6.49 0.58
CA GLU A 82 -8.02 -7.07 1.30
C GLU A 82 -8.41 -8.43 0.74
N GLN A 83 -8.46 -8.55 -0.60
CA GLN A 83 -8.75 -9.81 -1.29
C GLN A 83 -7.70 -10.88 -0.95
N GLU A 84 -6.42 -10.55 -1.06
CA GLU A 84 -5.33 -11.46 -0.69
C GLU A 84 -5.44 -11.89 0.78
N THR A 85 -5.71 -10.94 1.68
CA THR A 85 -5.87 -11.24 3.11
C THR A 85 -7.02 -12.22 3.34
N ALA A 86 -8.13 -12.08 2.62
CA ALA A 86 -9.26 -13.00 2.70
C ALA A 86 -8.87 -14.41 2.19
N ILE A 87 -8.15 -14.50 1.08
CA ILE A 87 -7.64 -15.77 0.52
C ILE A 87 -6.74 -16.47 1.55
N ARG A 88 -5.75 -15.76 2.10
CA ARG A 88 -4.82 -16.34 3.09
C ARG A 88 -5.51 -16.79 4.37
N LYS A 89 -6.53 -16.05 4.83
CA LYS A 89 -7.37 -16.48 5.97
C LYS A 89 -8.12 -17.77 5.67
N GLN A 90 -8.70 -17.91 4.48
CA GLN A 90 -9.41 -19.11 4.08
C GLN A 90 -8.46 -20.31 3.97
N GLU A 91 -7.30 -20.13 3.33
CA GLU A 91 -6.27 -21.19 3.24
C GLU A 91 -5.81 -21.64 4.63
N TRP A 92 -5.57 -20.70 5.54
CA TRP A 92 -5.19 -21.00 6.92
C TRP A 92 -6.27 -21.82 7.66
N GLN A 93 -7.55 -21.47 7.49
CA GLN A 93 -8.65 -22.23 8.08
C GLN A 93 -8.73 -23.65 7.53
N GLN A 94 -8.55 -23.84 6.22
CA GLN A 94 -8.52 -25.16 5.59
C GLN A 94 -7.38 -26.02 6.12
N LEU A 95 -6.17 -25.46 6.21
CA LEU A 95 -5.01 -26.17 6.76
C LEU A 95 -5.21 -26.53 8.25
N SER A 96 -5.82 -25.63 9.02
CA SER A 96 -6.14 -25.90 10.43
C SER A 96 -7.14 -27.04 10.58
N ALA A 97 -8.19 -27.08 9.76
CA ALA A 97 -9.18 -28.16 9.76
C ALA A 97 -8.57 -29.51 9.34
N ILE A 98 -7.67 -29.53 8.35
CA ILE A 98 -6.93 -30.74 7.96
C ILE A 98 -6.08 -31.23 9.13
N ARG A 99 -5.35 -30.34 9.80
CA ARG A 99 -4.54 -30.69 10.97
C ARG A 99 -5.40 -31.31 12.07
N GLU A 100 -6.53 -30.70 12.42
CA GLU A 100 -7.46 -31.23 13.42
C GLU A 100 -7.97 -32.62 13.05
N GLY A 101 -8.34 -32.82 11.78
CA GLY A 101 -8.72 -34.14 11.27
C GLY A 101 -7.59 -35.17 11.43
N LEU A 102 -6.36 -34.82 11.05
CA LEU A 102 -5.19 -35.70 11.20
C LEU A 102 -4.88 -36.02 12.67
N THR A 103 -4.97 -35.04 13.58
CA THR A 103 -4.79 -35.26 15.02
C THR A 103 -5.86 -36.19 15.58
N ALA A 104 -7.13 -36.03 15.17
CA ALA A 104 -8.21 -36.91 15.61
C ALA A 104 -8.00 -38.37 15.18
N TYR A 105 -7.40 -38.62 14.02
CA TYR A 105 -7.02 -39.99 13.61
C TYR A 105 -5.80 -40.52 14.37
N GLY A 106 -4.84 -39.65 14.74
CA GLY A 106 -3.68 -40.02 15.55
C GLY A 106 -4.04 -40.43 16.98
N GLU A 107 -4.95 -39.71 17.63
CA GLU A 107 -5.41 -40.03 19.00
C GLU A 107 -6.21 -41.34 19.07
N VAL A 108 -6.86 -41.76 17.99
CA VAL A 108 -7.54 -43.07 17.89
C VAL A 108 -6.53 -44.23 17.74
N GLN A 109 -5.30 -43.93 17.31
CA GLN A 109 -4.26 -44.94 17.07
C GLN A 109 -3.34 -45.19 18.29
N GLU A 110 -3.44 -44.38 19.35
CA GLU A 110 -2.69 -44.55 20.61
C GLU A 110 -3.40 -45.46 21.65
N TRP A 111 -4.39 -46.25 21.22
CA TRP A 111 -5.08 -47.22 22.07
C TRP A 111 -4.52 -48.63 21.82
N ASP A 112 -3.29 -48.87 22.28
CA ASP A 112 -2.73 -50.21 22.55
C ASP A 112 -1.82 -50.16 23.80
#